data_AF-A0A925G974-F1
#
_entry.id   AF-A0A925G974-F1
#
_cell.length_a   1.000
_cell.length_b   1.000
_cell.length_c   1.000
_cell.angle_alpha   90.00
_cell.angle_beta   90.00
_cell.angle_gamma   90.00
#
_symmetry.space_group_name_H-M   'P 1'
#
loop_
_entity.id
_entity.type
_entity.pdbx_description
1 polymer ?
#
loop_
_entity_poly.entity_id
_entity_poly.type
_entity_poly.pdbx_seq_one_letter_code
_entity_poly.pdbx_strand_id
1 'polypeptide(L)' 'MKESEIVFKVENISLSQRAIDENKLCDIWPTVKMGLEILKDLIKNPVVKYTIAGIIAAGDAIIGKICKNPEN' A
#
# COMPACT_ATOMS: atom_id res chain seq x y z
N MET A 1 32.15 -18.42 20.23
CA MET A 1 30.70 -18.30 20.00
C MET A 1 30.14 -17.25 20.94
N LYS A 2 29.71 -16.11 20.41
CA LYS A 2 28.91 -15.09 21.10
C LYS A 2 27.91 -14.56 20.10
N GLU A 3 26.79 -15.28 20.00
CA GLU A 3 25.53 -14.71 19.51
C GLU A 3 25.05 -13.75 20.59
N SER A 4 24.96 -12.47 20.28
CA SER A 4 24.10 -11.45 20.92
C SER A 4 24.60 -10.08 20.47
N GLU A 5 23.66 -9.17 20.18
CA GLU A 5 23.89 -7.80 19.68
C GLU A 5 24.00 -7.62 18.17
N ILE A 6 23.09 -8.24 17.42
CA ILE A 6 22.39 -7.47 16.38
C ILE A 6 21.05 -7.06 17.00
N VAL A 7 21.11 -6.13 17.96
CA VAL A 7 19.91 -5.45 18.46
C VAL A 7 19.38 -4.66 17.28
N PHE A 8 18.31 -5.22 16.70
CA PHE A 8 17.50 -4.67 15.65
C PHE A 8 17.02 -3.29 16.08
N LYS A 9 17.77 -2.25 15.70
CA LYS A 9 17.39 -0.84 15.88
C LYS A 9 16.32 -0.51 14.82
N VAL A 10 15.14 -1.09 14.99
CA VAL A 10 13.91 -0.77 14.23
C VAL A 10 13.35 0.60 14.66
N GLU A 11 13.93 1.24 15.68
CA GLU A 11 13.34 2.42 16.32
C GLU A 11 13.40 3.72 15.51
N ASN A 12 13.99 3.77 14.32
CA ASN A 12 14.08 5.03 13.57
C ASN A 12 14.04 4.88 12.05
N ILE A 13 13.32 3.88 11.54
CA ILE A 13 12.68 4.05 10.23
C ILE A 13 11.31 4.67 10.52
N SER A 14 11.33 5.88 11.09
CA SER A 14 10.28 6.83 10.78
C SER A 14 10.36 6.96 9.27
N LEU A 15 9.46 6.24 8.58
CA LEU A 15 9.11 6.55 7.22
C LEU A 15 8.66 7.99 7.30
N SER A 16 9.61 8.91 7.13
CA SER A 16 9.37 10.34 7.13
C SER A 16 8.15 10.50 6.26
N GLN A 17 7.07 10.83 6.94
CA GLN A 17 5.76 11.17 6.46
C GLN A 17 6.01 12.38 5.56
N ARG A 18 6.62 12.17 4.38
CA ARG A 18 6.26 12.93 3.21
C ARG A 18 4.80 12.60 3.10
N ALA A 19 4.01 13.47 3.71
CA ALA A 19 2.58 13.52 3.62
C ALA A 19 2.26 13.51 2.13
N ILE A 20 2.17 12.31 1.58
CA ILE A 20 1.07 12.00 0.71
C ILE A 20 -0.10 12.34 1.60
N ASP A 21 -0.64 13.56 1.46
CA ASP A 21 -1.84 14.01 2.15
C ASP A 21 -2.74 12.79 2.23
N GLU A 22 -2.94 12.23 3.42
CA GLU A 22 -3.60 10.93 3.54
C GLU A 22 -4.98 11.04 2.86
N ASN A 23 -5.61 12.21 3.00
CA ASN A 23 -6.79 12.65 2.26
C ASN A 23 -6.66 12.58 0.74
N LYS A 24 -5.56 13.06 0.13
CA LYS A 24 -5.36 12.96 -1.32
C LYS A 24 -5.20 11.53 -1.78
N LEU A 25 -4.54 10.67 -0.99
CA LEU A 25 -4.45 9.25 -1.36
C LEU A 25 -5.84 8.59 -1.27
N CYS A 26 -6.64 8.91 -0.25
CA CYS A 26 -8.02 8.45 -0.12
C CYS A 26 -8.90 8.87 -1.30
N ASP A 27 -8.76 10.11 -1.76
CA ASP A 27 -9.54 10.66 -2.87
C ASP A 27 -9.09 10.10 -4.23
N ILE A 28 -7.78 9.89 -4.41
CA ILE A 28 -7.19 9.42 -5.68
C ILE A 28 -7.28 7.90 -5.82
N TRP A 29 -7.25 7.15 -4.71
CA TRP A 29 -7.23 5.69 -4.73
C TRP A 29 -8.36 5.04 -5.54
N PRO A 30 -9.64 5.47 -5.44
CA PRO A 30 -10.71 4.92 -6.28
C PRO A 30 -10.40 5.03 -7.77
N THR A 31 -9.80 6.14 -8.20
CA THR A 31 -9.41 6.37 -9.61
C THR A 31 -8.26 5.45 -10.02
N VAL A 32 -7.24 5.32 -9.16
CA VAL A 32 -6.10 4.42 -9.41
C VAL A 32 -6.55 2.96 -9.47
N LYS A 33 -7.41 2.54 -8.54
CA LYS A 33 -8.01 1.20 -8.51
C LYS A 33 -8.78 0.91 -9.80
N MET A 34 -9.59 1.86 -10.26
CA MET A 34 -10.33 1.71 -11.52
C MET A 34 -9.37 1.52 -12.71
N GLY A 35 -8.29 2.29 -12.78
CA GLY A 35 -7.26 2.13 -13.81
C GLY A 35 -6.56 0.75 -13.75
N LEU A 36 -6.23 0.28 -12.55
CA LEU A 36 -5.62 -1.04 -12.34
C LEU A 36 -6.56 -2.19 -12.68
N GLU A 37 -7.86 -2.06 -12.39
CA GLU A 37 -8.89 -3.03 -12.78
C GLU A 37 -9.00 -3.13 -14.32
N ILE A 38 -9.06 -1.99 -15.02
CA ILE A 38 -9.05 -1.96 -16.49
C ILE A 38 -7.77 -2.60 -17.05
N LEU A 39 -6.62 -2.26 -16.46
CA LEU A 39 -5.33 -2.82 -16.88
C LEU A 39 -5.27 -4.34 -16.65
N LYS A 40 -5.79 -4.83 -15.53
CA LYS A 40 -5.92 -6.27 -15.22
C LYS A 40 -6.78 -6.98 -16.26
N ASP A 41 -7.85 -6.37 -16.75
CA ASP A 41 -8.72 -6.96 -17.77
C ASP A 41 -8.10 -6.96 -19.17
N LEU A 42 -7.33 -5.93 -19.52
CA LEU A 42 -6.64 -5.81 -20.81
C LEU A 42 -5.43 -6.77 -20.93
N ILE A 43 -4.73 -7.03 -19.83
CA ILE A 43 -3.53 -7.87 -19.85
C ILE A 43 -3.90 -9.34 -19.96
N LYS A 44 -3.40 -10.05 -20.97
CA LYS A 44 -3.68 -11.49 -21.16
C LYS A 44 -2.84 -12.41 -20.28
N ASN A 45 -1.72 -11.91 -19.75
CA ASN A 45 -0.79 -12.71 -18.94
C ASN A 45 -1.34 -12.93 -17.52
N PRO A 46 -1.61 -14.18 -17.11
CA PRO A 46 -2.20 -14.48 -15.81
C PRO A 46 -1.31 -14.05 -14.64
N VAL A 47 0.01 -14.19 -14.75
CA VAL A 47 0.96 -13.79 -13.69
C VAL A 47 0.81 -12.31 -13.39
N VAL A 48 0.77 -11.49 -14.43
CA VAL A 48 0.64 -10.03 -14.30
C VAL A 48 -0.75 -9.66 -13.74
N LYS A 49 -1.81 -10.38 -14.11
CA LYS A 49 -3.15 -10.19 -13.50
C LYS A 49 -3.12 -10.41 -11.99
N TYR A 50 -2.49 -11.49 -11.54
CA TYR A 50 -2.38 -11.79 -10.10
C TYR A 50 -1.56 -10.73 -9.36
N THR A 51 -0.47 -10.24 -9.97
CA THR A 51 0.32 -9.15 -9.39
C THR A 51 -0.52 -7.88 -9.23
N ILE A 52 -1.27 -7.49 -10.26
CA ILE A 52 -2.14 -6.30 -10.21
C ILE A 52 -3.25 -6.49 -9.16
N ALA A 53 -3.88 -7.67 -9.11
CA ALA A 53 -4.86 -7.98 -8.08
C ALA A 53 -4.26 -7.89 -6.66
N GLY A 54 -3.02 -8.35 -6.48
CA GLY A 54 -2.28 -8.20 -5.23
C GLY A 54 -2.02 -6.74 -4.86
N ILE A 55 -1.65 -5.89 -5.83
CA ILE A 55 -1.46 -4.45 -5.63
C ILE A 55 -2.78 -3.79 -5.21
N ILE A 56 -3.90 -4.12 -5.88
CA ILE A 56 -5.23 -3.60 -5.53
C ILE A 56 -5.62 -4.02 -4.11
N ALA A 57 -5.45 -5.30 -3.76
CA ALA A 57 -5.77 -5.79 -2.42
C ALA A 57 -4.91 -5.16 -1.33
N ALA A 58 -3.60 -5.00 -1.57
CA ALA A 58 -2.69 -4.34 -0.64
C ALA A 58 -3.04 -2.86 -0.46
N GLY A 59 -3.35 -2.16 -1.56
CA GLY A 59 -3.76 -0.76 -1.49
C GLY A 59 -5.11 -0.56 -0.82
N ASP A 60 -6.10 -1.43 -1.06
CA ASP A 60 -7.38 -1.43 -0.34
C ASP A 60 -7.18 -1.63 1.18
N ALA A 61 -6.24 -2.50 1.57
CA ALA A 61 -5.92 -2.72 2.98
C ALA A 61 -5.24 -1.51 3.63
N ILE A 62 -4.35 -0.81 2.90
CA ILE A 62 -3.68 0.41 3.37
C ILE A 62 -4.70 1.55 3.48
N ILE A 63 -5.49 1.77 2.43
CA ILE A 63 -6.55 2.79 2.36
C ILE A 63 -7.61 2.54 3.43
N GLY A 64 -8.02 1.29 3.62
CA GLY A 64 -8.94 0.91 4.70
C GLY A 64 -8.40 1.16 6.11
N LYS A 65 -7.08 1.30 6.29
CA LYS A 65 -6.46 1.64 7.57
C LYS A 65 -6.26 3.16 7.75
N ILE A 66 -5.89 3.88 6.69
CA ILE A 66 -5.55 5.32 6.79
C ILE A 66 -6.73 6.25 6.50
N CYS A 67 -7.64 5.86 5.59
CA CYS A 67 -8.81 6.67 5.21
C CYS A 67 -10.02 6.43 6.12
N LYS A 68 -9.94 5.40 6.95
CA LYS A 68 -10.99 4.99 7.88
C LYS A 68 -10.59 5.43 9.30
N ASN A 69 -10.33 6.73 9.47
CA ASN A 69 -10.16 7.33 10.79
C ASN A 69 -11.25 8.39 11.03
N PRO A 70 -12.46 7.99 11.47
CA PRO A 70 -13.49 8.92 11.94
C PRO A 70 -13.36 9.23 13.45
N GLU A 71 -12.14 9.31 13.99
CA GLU A 71 -11.92 9.68 15.41
C GLU A 71 -10.82 10.74 15.55
N ASN A 72 -11.13 11.95 15.06
CA ASN A 72 -10.88 13.23 15.76
C ASN A 72 -11.72 14.35 15.13
#